data_AF-A0A815SUB0-F1
#
_entry.id   AF-A0A815SUB0-F1
#
_cell.length_a   1.000
_cell.length_b   1.000
_cell.length_c   1.000
_cell.angle_alpha   90.00
_cell.angle_beta   90.00
_cell.angle_gamma   90.00
#
_symmetry.space_group_name_H-M   'P 1'
#
loop_
_entity.id
_entity.type
_entity.pdbx_description
1 polymer ?
#
loop_
_entity_poly.entity_id
_entity_poly.type
_entity_poly.pdbx_seq_one_letter_code
_entity_poly.pdbx_strand_id
1 'polypeptide(L)'
;MSVITLSLVLLVVINLSFSGPTKSCHQPMCAIHCQYGFKTGNDGCPTCSCKRTPCQDESKPLPGYFCGRGINRRDCPATHSCVISPVDAYAVCCEKSETLSEKPGLCPEETGMGICTAVCNDDWSCEGEMKCCGNCPRGCVKPVL
;
A
#
# COMPACT_ATOMS: atom_id res chain seq x y z
N MET A 1 -39.62 -26.25 6.66
CA MET A 1 -38.99 -25.03 7.22
C MET A 1 -37.66 -25.48 7.81
N SER A 2 -36.80 -25.79 6.86
CA SER A 2 -35.87 -26.92 6.90
C SER A 2 -34.46 -26.38 6.97
N VAL A 3 -33.58 -27.04 7.74
CA VAL A 3 -32.09 -27.10 7.70
C VAL A 3 -31.31 -25.95 7.02
N ILE A 4 -31.69 -25.54 5.82
CA ILE A 4 -31.27 -24.35 5.07
C ILE A 4 -31.23 -23.08 5.93
N THR A 5 -32.24 -22.82 6.78
CA THR A 5 -32.23 -21.62 7.66
C THR A 5 -31.16 -21.69 8.74
N LEU A 6 -30.86 -22.89 9.27
CA LEU A 6 -29.82 -23.07 10.30
C LEU A 6 -28.41 -22.96 9.70
N SER A 7 -28.20 -23.46 8.47
CA SER A 7 -26.93 -23.36 7.74
C SER A 7 -26.60 -21.93 7.31
N LEU A 8 -27.58 -21.15 6.84
CA LEU A 8 -27.40 -19.73 6.50
C LEU A 8 -27.06 -18.89 7.72
N VAL A 9 -27.70 -19.14 8.87
CA VAL A 9 -27.39 -18.45 10.13
C VAL A 9 -25.94 -18.75 10.56
N LEU A 10 -25.47 -20.00 10.46
CA LEU A 10 -24.10 -20.36 10.81
C LEU A 10 -23.07 -19.65 9.90
N LEU A 11 -23.30 -19.60 8.58
CA LEU A 11 -22.43 -18.88 7.64
C LEU A 11 -22.37 -17.37 7.92
N VAL A 12 -23.49 -16.75 8.32
CA VAL A 12 -23.51 -15.32 8.70
C VAL A 12 -22.71 -15.09 9.99
N VAL A 13 -22.79 -15.98 10.99
CA VAL A 13 -22.03 -15.86 12.25
C VAL A 13 -20.52 -16.06 12.04
N ILE A 14 -20.12 -16.98 11.15
CA ILE A 14 -18.71 -17.19 10.79
C ILE A 14 -18.13 -15.93 10.10
N ASN A 15 -18.91 -15.25 9.25
CA ASN A 15 -18.49 -14.01 8.59
C ASN A 15 -18.39 -12.80 9.54
N LEU A 16 -19.25 -12.72 10.58
CA LEU A 16 -19.25 -11.61 11.55
C LEU A 16 -18.10 -11.67 12.58
N SER A 17 -17.38 -12.79 12.67
CA SER A 17 -16.31 -13.00 13.65
C SER A 17 -14.90 -12.77 13.08
N PHE A 18 -14.78 -12.35 11.83
CA PHE A 18 -13.50 -12.12 11.14
C PHE A 18 -12.92 -10.73 11.43
N SER A 19 -12.87 -10.32 12.70
CA SER A 19 -11.98 -9.23 13.11
C SER A 19 -10.55 -9.78 13.08
N GLY A 20 -9.83 -9.51 11.99
CA GLY A 20 -8.41 -9.83 11.88
C GLY A 20 -7.65 -9.34 13.13
N PRO A 21 -6.63 -10.08 13.61
CA PRO A 21 -5.96 -9.74 14.86
C PRO A 21 -5.31 -8.35 14.76
N THR A 22 -5.83 -7.38 15.51
CA THR A 22 -5.17 -6.08 15.71
C THR A 22 -3.91 -6.31 16.54
N LYS A 23 -2.75 -6.44 15.87
CA LYS A 23 -1.45 -6.68 16.51
C LYS A 23 -1.07 -5.47 17.36
N SER A 24 -1.29 -5.56 18.67
CA SER A 24 -0.85 -4.53 19.62
C SER A 24 0.62 -4.77 19.98
N CYS A 25 1.51 -3.98 19.38
CA CYS A 25 2.94 -4.02 19.70
C CYS A 25 3.26 -2.95 20.74
N HIS A 26 3.94 -3.33 21.82
CA HIS A 26 4.63 -2.34 22.66
C HIS A 26 5.90 -1.90 21.94
N GLN A 27 6.24 -0.60 22.01
CA GLN A 27 7.52 -0.13 21.51
C GLN A 27 8.65 -0.77 22.33
N PRO A 28 9.54 -1.56 21.72
CA PRO A 28 10.66 -2.15 22.44
C PRO A 28 11.63 -1.04 22.84
N MET A 29 12.05 -1.05 24.10
CA MET A 29 13.08 -0.15 24.62
C MET A 29 14.44 -0.59 24.10
N CYS A 30 14.80 -0.17 22.90
CA CYS A 30 16.09 -0.48 22.28
C CYS A 30 17.16 0.53 22.71
N ALA A 31 18.38 0.07 22.98
CA ALA A 31 19.52 0.93 23.34
C ALA A 31 20.22 1.57 22.11
N ILE A 32 19.58 1.53 20.94
CA ILE A 32 20.15 1.99 19.67
C ILE A 32 19.20 2.98 18.98
N HIS A 33 19.77 3.94 18.27
CA HIS A 33 19.03 4.84 17.39
C HIS A 33 19.27 4.45 15.94
N CYS A 34 18.20 4.32 15.16
CA CYS A 34 18.26 3.91 13.76
C CYS A 34 17.80 5.05 12.84
N GLN A 35 18.69 5.51 11.96
CA GLN A 35 18.40 6.61 11.02
C GLN A 35 17.20 6.34 10.10
N TYR A 36 17.00 5.09 9.69
CA TYR A 36 15.91 4.66 8.80
C TYR A 36 14.83 3.84 9.52
N GLY A 37 14.82 3.88 10.85
CA GLY A 37 13.88 3.12 11.69
C GLY A 37 14.27 1.65 11.92
N PHE A 38 13.40 0.94 12.64
CA PHE A 38 13.62 -0.42 13.09
C PHE A 38 13.04 -1.45 12.10
N LYS A 39 13.68 -2.62 12.00
CA LYS A 39 13.18 -3.76 11.24
C LYS A 39 11.94 -4.33 11.91
N THR A 40 10.97 -4.78 11.10
CA THR A 40 9.79 -5.49 11.57
C THR A 40 10.11 -6.98 11.67
N GLY A 41 9.79 -7.59 12.80
CA GLY A 41 9.92 -9.02 13.03
C GLY A 41 8.80 -9.80 12.35
N ASN A 42 8.89 -11.13 12.42
CA ASN A 42 7.89 -12.03 11.84
C ASN A 42 6.54 -11.99 12.59
N ASP A 43 6.53 -11.38 13.76
CA ASP A 43 5.35 -11.07 14.57
C ASP A 43 4.63 -9.78 14.13
N GLY A 44 5.21 -9.03 13.18
CA GLY A 44 4.71 -7.73 12.74
C GLY A 44 5.11 -6.57 13.66
N CYS A 45 5.94 -6.81 14.68
CA CYS A 45 6.36 -5.80 15.64
C CYS A 45 7.78 -5.28 15.34
N PRO A 46 8.12 -4.05 15.74
CA PRO A 46 9.48 -3.54 15.60
C PRO A 46 10.45 -4.37 16.44
N THR A 47 11.63 -4.62 15.90
CA THR A 47 12.74 -5.33 16.56
C THR A 47 13.85 -4.34 16.89
N CYS A 48 14.76 -4.68 17.82
CA CYS A 48 15.96 -3.86 18.08
C CYS A 48 17.05 -4.03 17.02
N SER A 49 16.68 -4.02 15.74
CA SER A 49 17.59 -4.08 14.60
C SER A 49 17.29 -2.93 13.65
N CYS A 50 18.32 -2.24 13.17
CA CYS A 50 18.14 -1.11 12.26
C CYS A 50 17.89 -1.55 10.81
N LYS A 51 17.01 -0.81 10.12
CA LYS A 51 16.94 -0.85 8.66
C LYS A 51 18.21 -0.21 8.09
N ARG A 52 18.79 -0.87 7.08
CA ARG A 52 19.99 -0.37 6.40
C ARG A 52 19.68 0.74 5.41
N THR A 53 18.49 0.70 4.83
CA THR A 53 17.99 1.67 3.86
C THR A 53 16.56 2.05 4.24
N PRO A 54 16.07 3.23 3.81
CA PRO A 54 14.68 3.61 3.98
C PRO A 54 13.74 2.90 2.99
N CYS A 55 14.28 2.16 2.02
CA CYS A 55 13.52 1.45 1.01
C CYS A 55 13.06 0.07 1.52
N GLN A 56 12.03 -0.47 0.87
CA GLN A 56 11.57 -1.84 1.15
C GLN A 56 12.58 -2.86 0.63
N ASP A 57 12.54 -4.08 1.20
CA ASP A 57 13.39 -5.21 0.83
C ASP A 57 14.90 -4.95 0.88
N GLU A 58 15.33 -4.01 1.73
CA GLU A 58 16.73 -3.55 1.84
C GLU A 58 17.33 -3.02 0.52
N SER A 59 16.49 -2.63 -0.44
CA SER A 59 16.92 -2.07 -1.72
C SER A 59 17.64 -0.72 -1.53
N LYS A 60 18.53 -0.38 -2.48
CA LYS A 60 19.33 0.85 -2.41
C LYS A 60 18.54 2.03 -3.00
N PRO A 61 18.53 3.20 -2.34
CA PRO A 61 17.90 4.40 -2.90
C PRO A 61 18.63 4.92 -4.15
N LEU A 62 17.87 5.54 -5.04
CA LEU A 62 18.38 6.12 -6.28
C LEU A 62 19.31 7.32 -5.99
N PRO A 63 20.57 7.28 -6.43
CA PRO A 63 21.52 8.35 -6.13
C PRO A 63 21.21 9.63 -6.91
N GLY A 64 21.44 10.77 -6.29
CA GLY A 64 21.30 12.08 -6.94
C GLY A 64 19.85 12.58 -7.07
N TYR A 65 18.86 11.88 -6.54
CA TYR A 65 17.49 12.36 -6.46
C TYR A 65 17.13 12.68 -5.02
N PHE A 66 16.81 13.95 -4.77
CA PHE A 66 16.31 14.42 -3.49
C PHE A 66 14.86 14.81 -3.69
N CYS A 67 13.97 13.85 -3.45
CA CYS A 67 12.53 14.09 -3.51
C CYS A 67 12.07 14.79 -2.22
N GLY A 68 10.80 15.22 -2.12
CA GLY A 68 10.27 15.90 -0.92
C GLY A 68 10.14 17.41 -1.06
N ARG A 69 10.33 18.16 0.05
CA ARG A 69 9.98 19.60 0.17
C ARG A 69 11.16 20.59 0.08
N GLY A 70 12.37 20.12 -0.27
CA GLY A 70 13.58 20.95 -0.30
C GLY A 70 13.68 21.87 -1.53
N ILE A 71 14.50 22.93 -1.45
CA ILE A 71 14.75 23.89 -2.55
C ILE A 71 15.39 23.22 -3.79
N ASN A 72 16.20 22.17 -3.59
CA ASN A 72 16.80 21.37 -4.67
C ASN A 72 16.00 20.10 -4.97
N ARG A 73 14.66 20.17 -4.91
CA ARG A 73 13.77 19.04 -5.16
C ARG A 73 13.97 18.52 -6.59
N ARG A 74 14.22 17.22 -6.69
CA ARG A 74 14.14 16.46 -7.94
C ARG A 74 13.14 15.34 -7.78
N ASP A 75 12.15 15.32 -8.66
CA ASP A 75 11.14 14.29 -8.66
C ASP A 75 11.70 12.93 -9.05
N CYS A 76 11.20 11.90 -8.38
CA CYS A 76 11.56 10.53 -8.69
C CYS A 76 11.08 10.19 -10.11
N PRO A 77 11.84 9.36 -10.85
CA PRO A 77 11.36 8.79 -12.10
C PRO A 77 10.15 7.89 -11.87
N ALA A 78 9.37 7.59 -12.93
CA ALA A 78 8.11 6.82 -12.83
C ALA A 78 8.24 5.45 -12.15
N THR A 79 9.42 4.82 -12.21
CA THR A 79 9.71 3.52 -11.57
C THR A 79 10.03 3.62 -10.09
N HIS A 80 10.04 4.82 -9.51
CA HIS A 80 10.45 5.06 -8.13
C HIS A 80 9.38 5.84 -7.35
N SER A 81 9.22 5.49 -6.07
CA SER A 81 8.39 6.21 -5.13
C SER A 81 9.25 7.08 -4.20
N CYS A 82 8.74 8.26 -3.84
CA CYS A 82 9.41 9.13 -2.87
C CYS A 82 9.08 8.67 -1.44
N VAL A 83 10.08 8.17 -0.74
CA VAL A 83 9.97 7.78 0.68
C VAL A 83 10.52 8.91 1.54
N ILE A 84 9.63 9.54 2.31
CA ILE A 84 9.94 10.68 3.19
C ILE A 84 9.85 10.21 4.64
N SER A 85 10.84 10.59 5.45
CA SER A 85 10.81 10.39 6.90
C SER A 85 9.67 11.20 7.54
N PRO A 86 8.96 10.69 8.55
CA PRO A 86 7.91 11.44 9.25
C PRO A 86 8.41 12.72 9.93
N VAL A 87 9.72 12.80 10.19
CA VAL A 87 10.40 13.98 10.75
C VAL A 87 11.30 14.67 9.71
N ASP A 88 11.07 14.41 8.42
CA ASP A 88 11.81 14.97 7.28
C ASP A 88 13.34 14.73 7.32
N ALA A 89 13.84 13.81 8.14
CA ALA A 89 15.26 13.49 8.26
C ALA A 89 15.89 12.92 6.97
N TYR A 90 15.08 12.38 6.08
CA TYR A 90 15.48 11.93 4.74
C TYR A 90 14.28 11.99 3.80
N ALA A 91 14.56 12.14 2.51
CA ALA A 91 13.60 12.00 1.44
C ALA A 91 14.32 11.47 0.20
N VAL A 92 14.09 10.20 -0.13
CA VAL A 92 14.82 9.49 -1.19
C VAL A 92 13.88 8.75 -2.12
N CYS A 93 14.33 8.53 -3.34
CA CYS A 93 13.61 7.72 -4.31
C CYS A 93 13.98 6.25 -4.12
N CYS A 94 12.97 5.43 -3.83
CA CYS A 94 13.08 3.98 -3.74
C CYS A 94 12.37 3.34 -4.93
N GLU A 95 12.84 2.19 -5.39
CA GLU A 95 12.16 1.43 -6.43
C GLU A 95 10.71 1.19 -6.00
N LYS A 96 9.77 1.53 -6.90
CA LYS A 96 8.38 1.19 -6.70
C LYS A 96 8.33 -0.33 -6.86
N SER A 97 8.00 -1.04 -5.79
CA SER A 97 7.50 -2.40 -5.93
C SER A 97 6.29 -2.27 -6.85
N GLU A 98 6.42 -2.72 -8.10
CA GLU A 98 5.29 -3.01 -8.97
C GLU A 98 4.49 -4.07 -8.22
N THR A 99 3.64 -3.58 -7.33
CA THR A 99 2.98 -4.42 -6.36
C THR A 99 2.13 -5.39 -7.16
N LEU A 100 2.34 -6.68 -6.90
CA LEU A 100 1.46 -7.79 -7.26
C LEU A 100 -0.01 -7.59 -6.77
N SER A 101 -0.33 -6.44 -6.18
CA SER A 101 -1.68 -5.97 -5.84
C SER A 101 -2.32 -5.07 -6.90
N GLU A 102 -1.60 -4.60 -7.92
CA GLU A 102 -2.19 -3.97 -9.11
C GLU A 102 -2.23 -5.00 -10.24
N LYS A 103 -3.36 -5.07 -10.94
CA LYS A 103 -3.44 -5.91 -12.13
C LYS A 103 -2.59 -5.30 -13.24
N PRO A 104 -2.00 -6.13 -14.13
CA PRO A 104 -1.17 -5.63 -15.22
C PRO A 104 -1.92 -4.66 -16.14
N GLY A 105 -1.18 -3.70 -16.70
CA GLY A 105 -1.67 -2.67 -17.62
C GLY A 105 -1.97 -1.31 -16.96
N LEU A 106 -2.20 -0.29 -17.78
CA LEU A 106 -2.41 1.11 -17.36
C LEU A 106 -3.90 1.50 -17.43
N CYS A 107 -4.30 2.47 -16.63
CA CYS A 107 -5.63 3.07 -16.75
C CYS A 107 -5.74 3.92 -18.02
N PRO A 108 -6.85 3.85 -18.77
CA PRO A 108 -7.10 4.76 -19.89
C PRO A 108 -7.22 6.21 -19.39
N GLU A 109 -6.77 7.16 -20.21
CA GLU A 109 -6.64 8.60 -19.89
C GLU A 109 -7.99 9.27 -19.57
N GLU A 110 -9.07 8.77 -20.15
CA GLU A 110 -10.43 9.29 -19.98
C GLU A 110 -11.12 8.67 -18.76
N THR A 111 -10.79 9.14 -17.56
CA THR A 111 -11.54 8.74 -16.35
C THR A 111 -12.27 9.91 -15.70
N GLY A 112 -13.34 10.33 -16.39
CA GLY A 112 -14.63 10.66 -15.76
C GLY A 112 -14.87 12.11 -15.37
N MET A 113 -15.64 12.84 -16.19
CA MET A 113 -16.42 14.00 -15.75
C MET A 113 -17.81 13.53 -15.32
N GLY A 114 -18.17 13.69 -14.04
CA GLY A 114 -19.49 13.28 -13.55
C GLY A 114 -19.66 13.35 -12.04
N ILE A 115 -20.84 12.93 -11.55
CA ILE A 115 -21.12 12.82 -10.12
C ILE A 115 -20.20 11.77 -9.51
N CYS A 116 -19.62 12.11 -8.36
CA CYS A 116 -18.68 11.25 -7.65
C CYS A 116 -19.36 9.93 -7.23
N THR A 117 -19.14 8.90 -8.03
CA THR A 117 -19.62 7.53 -7.80
C THR A 117 -18.41 6.61 -7.72
N ALA A 118 -18.33 5.86 -6.62
CA ALA A 118 -17.21 5.03 -6.26
C ALA A 118 -17.61 3.55 -6.35
N VAL A 119 -17.38 2.92 -7.51
CA VAL A 119 -17.85 1.54 -7.77
C VAL A 119 -16.83 0.47 -7.34
N CYS A 120 -15.54 0.80 -7.34
CA CYS A 120 -14.44 -0.10 -7.00
C CYS A 120 -13.41 0.64 -6.14
N ASN A 121 -12.77 0.01 -5.16
CA ASN A 121 -11.74 0.66 -4.33
C ASN A 121 -10.32 0.41 -4.83
N ASP A 122 -10.11 -0.73 -5.49
CA ASP A 122 -8.82 -1.25 -5.94
C ASP A 122 -9.04 -2.22 -7.10
N ASP A 123 -7.97 -2.63 -7.78
CA ASP A 123 -8.06 -3.53 -8.94
C ASP A 123 -8.73 -4.88 -8.62
N TRP A 124 -8.62 -5.39 -7.38
CA TRP A 124 -9.25 -6.66 -6.97
C TRP A 124 -10.73 -6.53 -6.64
N SER A 125 -11.22 -5.30 -6.45
CA SER A 125 -12.65 -5.02 -6.44
C SER A 125 -13.29 -5.29 -7.82
N CYS A 126 -12.48 -5.32 -8.88
CA CYS A 126 -12.92 -5.60 -10.24
C CYS A 126 -12.65 -7.06 -10.61
N GLU A 127 -13.45 -7.65 -11.48
CA GLU A 127 -13.25 -9.03 -11.93
C GLU A 127 -12.20 -9.13 -13.06
N GLY A 128 -11.55 -10.29 -13.17
CA GLY A 128 -10.63 -10.60 -14.27
C GLY A 128 -9.43 -9.65 -14.34
N GLU A 129 -9.13 -9.13 -15.53
CA GLU A 129 -8.02 -8.19 -15.76
C GLU A 129 -8.42 -6.71 -15.63
N MET A 130 -9.67 -6.43 -15.22
CA MET A 130 -10.14 -5.05 -15.12
C MET A 130 -9.47 -4.30 -13.98
N LYS A 131 -9.10 -3.05 -14.25
CA LYS A 131 -8.49 -2.13 -13.30
C LYS A 131 -9.50 -1.14 -12.77
N CYS A 132 -9.34 -0.73 -11.52
CA CYS A 132 -10.13 0.31 -10.91
C CYS A 132 -9.51 1.67 -11.24
N CYS A 133 -10.15 2.42 -12.14
CA CYS A 133 -9.59 3.65 -12.68
C CYS A 133 -10.48 4.87 -12.39
N GLY A 134 -9.84 6.03 -12.36
CA GLY A 134 -10.45 7.30 -11.99
C GLY A 134 -10.31 7.59 -10.51
N ASN A 135 -10.29 8.87 -10.16
CA ASN A 135 -10.28 9.29 -8.75
C ASN A 135 -11.72 9.32 -8.22
N CYS A 136 -12.54 10.23 -8.77
CA CYS A 136 -13.99 10.21 -8.64
C CYS A 136 -14.65 10.98 -9.79
N PRO A 137 -15.63 10.40 -10.52
CA PRO A 137 -16.11 9.01 -10.44
C PRO A 137 -15.02 7.98 -10.76
N ARG A 138 -15.10 6.81 -10.11
CA ARG A 138 -14.16 5.69 -10.30
C ARG A 138 -14.90 4.39 -10.59
N GLY A 139 -14.37 3.62 -11.54
CA GLY A 139 -15.02 2.41 -12.05
C GLY A 139 -14.04 1.39 -12.64
N CYS A 140 -14.53 0.16 -12.78
CA CYS A 140 -13.77 -0.93 -13.38
C CYS A 140 -13.71 -0.75 -14.91
N VAL A 141 -12.52 -0.62 -15.45
CA VAL A 141 -12.28 -0.45 -16.88
C VAL A 141 -11.20 -1.41 -17.37
N LYS A 142 -11.19 -1.69 -18.67
CA LYS A 142 -10.14 -2.51 -19.28
C LYS A 142 -8.81 -1.73 -19.29
N PRO A 143 -7.69 -2.37 -18.90
CA PRO A 143 -6.38 -1.75 -18.99
C PRO A 143 -5.95 -1.52 -20.44
N VAL A 144 -5.12 -0.51 -20.66
CA VAL A 144 -4.31 -0.35 -21.87
C VAL A 144 -2.92 -0.98 -21.65
N LEU A 145 -2.37 -1.64 -22.67
CA LEU A 145 -1.05 -2.29 -22.64
C LEU A 145 0.06 -1.32 -23.06
#